data_AF-A0A420KBN6-F1
#
_entry.id   AF-A0A420KBN6-F1
#
_cell.length_a   1.000
_cell.length_b   1.000
_cell.length_c   1.000
_cell.angle_alpha   90.00
_cell.angle_beta   90.00
_cell.angle_gamma   90.00
#
_symmetry.space_group_name_H-M   'P 1'
#
loop_
_entity.id
_entity.type
_entity.pdbx_description
1 polymer ?
#
loop_
_entity_poly.entity_id
_entity_poly.type
_entity_poly.pdbx_seq_one_letter_code
_entity_poly.pdbx_strand_id
1 'polypeptide(L)'
;MTAKKPSTPTTWTDPDDAPELTEAFFQTADQYEGTTLKPRRGRPKAAATKEPVKLRLDADVLTALRATGDGWQTRINEMLRASLHLAGRV
;
A
#
# COMPACT_ATOMS: atom_id res chain seq x y z
N MET A 1 21.85 -57.79 12.39
CA MET A 1 21.41 -56.88 11.31
C MET A 1 19.90 -57.04 11.19
N THR A 2 19.11 -56.10 11.72
CA THR A 2 17.63 -56.18 11.67
C THR A 2 17.13 -55.27 10.55
N ALA A 3 16.67 -55.84 9.45
CA ALA A 3 16.09 -55.08 8.35
C ALA A 3 14.66 -54.64 8.70
N LYS A 4 14.37 -53.34 8.62
CA LYS A 4 13.00 -52.81 8.75
C LYS A 4 12.21 -53.15 7.50
N LYS A 5 10.97 -53.64 7.68
CA LYS A 5 10.04 -53.97 6.59
C LYS A 5 9.64 -52.70 5.83
N PRO A 6 9.43 -52.76 4.50
CA PRO A 6 9.06 -51.60 3.69
C PRO A 6 7.65 -51.12 4.05
N SER A 7 7.47 -49.80 4.10
CA SER A 7 6.18 -49.15 4.33
C SER A 7 5.21 -49.51 3.20
N THR A 8 4.00 -49.93 3.55
CA THR A 8 2.89 -50.14 2.60
C THR A 8 2.51 -48.83 1.92
N PRO A 9 2.08 -48.85 0.63
CA PRO A 9 1.62 -47.65 -0.04
C PRO A 9 0.25 -47.23 0.50
N THR A 10 0.20 -46.04 1.12
CA THR A 10 -1.04 -45.41 1.61
C THR A 10 -1.96 -45.12 0.43
N THR A 11 -2.87 -46.05 0.14
CA THR A 11 -3.91 -45.92 -0.91
C THR A 11 -5.28 -45.75 -0.23
N TRP A 12 -5.33 -44.98 0.84
CA TRP A 12 -6.60 -44.59 1.45
C TRP A 12 -6.60 -43.08 1.55
N THR A 13 -7.41 -42.48 0.68
CA THR A 13 -7.68 -41.04 0.67
C THR A 13 -8.95 -40.83 1.47
N ASP A 14 -8.82 -40.13 2.59
CA ASP A 14 -9.95 -39.81 3.46
C ASP A 14 -10.88 -38.84 2.71
N PRO A 15 -12.18 -39.14 2.55
CA PRO A 15 -13.12 -38.23 1.89
C PRO A 15 -13.33 -36.91 2.65
N ASP A 16 -12.95 -36.84 3.93
CA ASP A 16 -12.92 -35.60 4.72
C ASP A 16 -11.52 -34.93 4.74
N ASP A 17 -10.55 -35.42 3.95
CA ASP A 17 -9.22 -34.81 3.88
C ASP A 17 -9.32 -33.40 3.28
N ALA A 18 -8.86 -32.42 4.07
CA ALA A 18 -8.92 -31.03 3.65
C ALA A 18 -7.98 -30.83 2.46
N PRO A 19 -8.41 -30.09 1.41
CA PRO A 19 -7.55 -29.83 0.26
C PRO A 19 -6.25 -29.16 0.69
N GLU A 20 -5.15 -29.50 0.04
CA GLU A 20 -3.86 -28.88 0.33
C GLU A 20 -3.96 -27.36 0.18
N LEU A 21 -3.50 -26.64 1.22
CA LEU A 21 -3.42 -25.18 1.22
C LEU A 21 -2.31 -24.74 0.26
N THR A 22 -2.63 -24.73 -1.03
CA THR A 22 -1.70 -24.35 -2.10
C THR A 22 -1.41 -22.84 -2.06
N GLU A 23 -0.32 -22.42 -2.68
CA GLU A 23 0.06 -21.01 -2.80
C GLU A 23 -1.08 -20.15 -3.38
N ALA A 24 -1.87 -20.70 -4.31
CA ALA A 24 -3.02 -20.02 -4.88
C ALA A 24 -4.11 -19.72 -3.83
N PHE A 25 -4.33 -20.63 -2.87
CA PHE A 25 -5.23 -20.40 -1.75
C PHE A 25 -4.73 -19.23 -0.88
N PHE A 26 -3.43 -19.20 -0.57
CA PHE A 26 -2.84 -18.11 0.22
C PHE A 26 -2.85 -16.75 -0.48
N GLN A 27 -2.82 -16.71 -1.82
CA GLN A 27 -2.92 -15.45 -2.56
C GLN A 27 -4.30 -14.78 -2.43
N THR A 28 -5.35 -15.58 -2.40
CA THR A 28 -6.74 -15.12 -2.27
C THR A 28 -7.25 -15.10 -0.83
N ALA A 29 -6.56 -15.75 0.10
CA ALA A 29 -7.00 -15.88 1.48
C ALA A 29 -6.93 -14.54 2.23
N ASP A 30 -8.02 -14.21 2.92
CA ASP A 30 -8.05 -13.13 3.89
C ASP A 30 -7.41 -13.61 5.20
N GLN A 31 -6.37 -12.90 5.66
CA GLN A 31 -5.73 -13.21 6.94
C GLN A 31 -6.48 -12.55 8.08
N TYR A 32 -7.10 -13.38 8.91
CA TYR A 32 -7.69 -12.99 10.20
C TYR A 32 -6.70 -13.30 11.32
N GLU A 33 -6.52 -12.36 12.26
CA GLU A 33 -5.84 -12.63 13.54
C GLU A 33 -6.90 -12.49 14.64
N GLY A 34 -7.39 -13.64 15.16
CA GLY A 34 -8.55 -13.68 16.04
C GLY A 34 -9.84 -13.29 15.31
N THR A 35 -10.57 -12.29 15.81
CA THR A 35 -11.82 -11.77 15.21
C THR A 35 -11.60 -10.57 14.28
N THR A 36 -10.35 -10.17 14.05
CA THR A 36 -10.02 -8.95 13.29
C THR A 36 -9.41 -9.30 11.94
N LEU A 37 -10.08 -8.91 10.86
CA LEU A 37 -9.52 -8.84 9.51
C LEU A 37 -8.30 -7.92 9.53
N LYS A 38 -7.12 -8.38 9.11
CA LYS A 38 -6.05 -7.44 8.75
C LYS A 38 -6.45 -6.77 7.44
N PRO A 39 -6.81 -5.46 7.42
CA PRO A 39 -6.93 -4.77 6.16
C PRO A 39 -5.57 -4.83 5.47
N ARG A 40 -5.51 -5.31 4.22
CA ARG A 40 -4.37 -5.09 3.33
C ARG A 40 -4.07 -3.58 3.37
N ARG A 41 -3.04 -3.21 4.12
CA ARG A 41 -2.80 -1.84 4.58
C ARG A 41 -2.72 -0.87 3.40
N GLY A 42 -3.72 0.01 3.31
CA GLY A 42 -3.57 1.40 2.87
C GLY A 42 -3.33 1.66 1.38
N ARG A 43 -3.86 2.79 0.89
CA ARG A 43 -3.64 3.36 -0.44
C ARG A 43 -2.19 3.10 -0.91
N PRO A 44 -1.97 2.59 -2.13
CA PRO A 44 -0.62 2.33 -2.65
C PRO A 44 0.26 3.55 -2.42
N LYS A 45 1.46 3.31 -1.87
CA LYS A 45 2.42 4.36 -1.54
C LYS A 45 2.67 5.17 -2.81
N ALA A 46 2.25 6.44 -2.80
CA ALA A 46 2.44 7.31 -3.97
C ALA A 46 3.94 7.34 -4.31
N ALA A 47 4.28 7.11 -5.59
CA ALA A 47 5.66 7.06 -6.05
C ALA A 47 6.43 8.36 -5.76
N ALA A 48 5.73 9.49 -5.69
CA ALA A 48 6.24 10.77 -5.22
C ALA A 48 5.34 11.32 -4.11
N THR A 49 5.86 11.39 -2.89
CA THR A 49 5.18 12.04 -1.77
C THR A 49 5.60 13.52 -1.71
N LYS A 50 4.67 14.41 -1.38
CA LYS A 50 5.00 15.82 -1.13
C LYS A 50 5.78 15.91 0.19
N GLU A 51 6.95 16.53 0.17
CA GLU A 51 7.74 16.75 1.39
C GLU A 51 7.26 18.00 2.12
N PRO A 52 6.98 17.93 3.44
CA PRO A 52 6.63 19.10 4.23
C PRO A 52 7.89 19.93 4.49
N VAL A 53 7.91 21.17 3.98
CA VAL A 53 9.03 22.11 4.17
C VAL A 53 8.60 23.31 5.01
N LYS A 54 9.48 23.78 5.89
CA LYS A 54 9.30 25.02 6.64
C LYS A 54 9.87 26.18 5.84
N LEU A 55 9.00 26.91 5.14
CA LEU A 55 9.34 28.11 4.35
C LEU A 55 8.69 29.35 4.97
N ARG A 56 9.40 30.49 4.92
CA ARG A 56 8.84 31.80 5.23
C ARG A 56 8.48 32.51 3.93
N LEU A 57 7.24 32.99 3.84
CA LEU A 57 6.74 33.82 2.75
C LEU A 57 6.43 35.21 3.31
N ASP A 58 6.52 36.23 2.47
CA ASP A 58 6.11 37.58 2.83
C ASP A 58 4.61 37.63 3.16
N ALA A 59 4.23 38.55 4.05
CA ALA A 59 2.89 38.62 4.62
C ALA A 59 1.82 38.99 3.57
N ASP A 60 2.17 39.86 2.63
CA ASP A 60 1.35 40.27 1.49
C ASP A 60 1.07 39.10 0.54
N VAL A 61 2.10 38.32 0.19
CA VAL A 61 2.00 37.12 -0.64
C VAL A 61 1.09 36.09 0.02
N LEU A 62 1.29 35.83 1.32
CA LEU A 62 0.47 34.88 2.08
C LEU A 62 -0.98 35.33 2.17
N THR A 63 -1.22 36.64 2.30
CA THR A 63 -2.57 37.23 2.29
C THR A 63 -3.24 37.06 0.93
N ALA A 64 -2.54 37.38 -0.16
CA ALA A 64 -3.04 37.21 -1.52
C ALA A 64 -3.37 35.73 -1.84
N LEU A 65 -2.51 34.80 -1.41
CA LEU A 65 -2.76 33.37 -1.58
C LEU A 65 -3.98 32.91 -0.81
N ARG A 66 -4.12 33.30 0.46
CA ARG A 66 -5.30 32.93 1.27
C ARG A 66 -6.59 33.54 0.73
N ALA A 67 -6.53 34.72 0.11
CA ALA A 67 -7.67 35.34 -0.54
C ALA A 67 -8.20 34.51 -1.74
N THR A 68 -7.41 33.61 -2.31
CA THR A 68 -7.90 32.67 -3.35
C THR A 68 -8.82 31.57 -2.81
N GLY A 69 -8.99 31.49 -1.48
CA GLY A 69 -9.89 30.55 -0.81
C GLY A 69 -9.28 29.18 -0.58
N ASP A 70 -10.16 28.17 -0.48
CA ASP A 70 -9.76 26.79 -0.23
C ASP A 70 -8.81 26.26 -1.31
N GLY A 71 -7.80 25.49 -0.89
CA GLY A 71 -6.81 24.92 -1.80
C GLY A 71 -5.67 25.87 -2.20
N TRP A 72 -5.50 27.03 -1.56
CA TRP A 72 -4.38 27.94 -1.81
C TRP A 72 -2.99 27.28 -1.72
N GLN A 73 -2.83 26.25 -0.86
CA GLN A 73 -1.59 25.46 -0.77
C GLN A 73 -1.32 24.61 -2.01
N THR A 74 -2.37 24.11 -2.67
CA THR A 74 -2.22 23.38 -3.93
C THR A 74 -1.87 24.36 -5.05
N ARG A 75 -2.52 25.54 -5.09
CA ARG A 75 -2.23 26.59 -6.08
C ARG A 75 -0.81 27.12 -5.98
N ILE A 76 -0.29 27.41 -4.79
CA ILE A 76 1.11 27.86 -4.66
C ILE A 76 2.08 26.78 -5.16
N ASN A 77 1.79 25.51 -4.88
CA ASN A 77 2.62 24.41 -5.37
C ASN A 77 2.57 24.31 -6.92
N GLU A 78 1.41 24.52 -7.54
CA GLU A 78 1.29 24.58 -9.01
C GLU A 78 2.03 25.80 -9.60
N MET A 79 1.91 26.98 -8.98
CA MET A 79 2.65 28.17 -9.39
C MET A 79 4.16 27.96 -9.32
N LEU A 80 4.66 27.35 -8.24
CA LEU A 80 6.08 27.00 -8.10
C LEU A 80 6.53 25.97 -9.14
N ARG A 81 5.68 25.00 -9.49
CA ARG A 81 5.98 24.06 -10.58
C ARG A 81 6.04 24.77 -11.92
N ALA A 82 5.12 25.69 -12.19
CA ALA A 82 5.11 26.46 -13.43
C ALA A 82 6.35 27.36 -13.53
N SER A 83 6.71 28.08 -12.46
CA SER A 83 7.89 28.98 -12.47
C SER A 83 9.21 28.23 -12.61
N LEU A 84 9.32 27.03 -12.02
CA LEU A 84 10.47 26.15 -12.15
C LEU A 84 10.45 25.30 -13.43
N HIS A 85 9.48 25.52 -14.34
CA HIS A 85 9.30 24.75 -15.57
C HIS A 85 9.17 23.22 -15.32
N LEU A 86 8.61 22.86 -14.16
CA LEU A 86 8.28 21.49 -13.77
C LEU A 86 6.85 21.09 -14.20
N ALA A 87 6.13 21.99 -14.85
CA ALA A 87 4.84 21.69 -15.48
C ALA A 87 5.07 20.66 -16.60
N GLY A 88 4.53 19.45 -16.44
CA GLY A 88 4.67 18.34 -17.40
C GLY A 88 5.81 17.35 -17.12
N ARG A 89 6.61 17.56 -16.06
CA ARG A 89 7.64 16.61 -15.61
C ARG A 89 7.13 15.84 -14.38
N VAL A 90 6.15 14.96 -14.61
CA VAL A 90 5.68 13.95 -13.63
C VAL A 90 5.38 12.67 -14.38
#